data_AF-A0A849IYE5-F1
#
_entry.id   AF-A0A849IYE5-F1
#
_cell.length_a   1.000
_cell.length_b   1.000
_cell.length_c   1.000
_cell.angle_alpha   90.00
_cell.angle_beta   90.00
_cell.angle_gamma   90.00
#
_symmetry.space_group_name_H-M   'P 1'
#
loop_
_entity.id
_entity.type
_entity.pdbx_description
1 polymer ?
#
loop_
_entity_poly.entity_id
_entity_poly.type
_entity_poly.pdbx_seq_one_letter_code
_entity_poly.pdbx_strand_id
1 'polypeptide(L)'
;MAWAEACEWPSLNADATAQGLSLTVANGRELVRVGEMVKAATREQAPQIHPDNPWLIGPTIALLSGAPSVPHADLRNAVVVSTEGLDWRRPD
;
A
#
# COMPACT_ATOMS: atom_id res chain seq x y z
N MET A 1 5.06 13.07 -16.43
CA MET A 1 5.20 11.60 -16.61
C MET A 1 6.18 10.99 -15.62
N ALA A 2 7.39 11.53 -15.40
CA ALA A 2 8.36 10.98 -14.43
C ALA A 2 7.86 10.83 -12.97
N TRP A 3 6.87 11.61 -12.54
CA TRP A 3 6.29 11.51 -11.18
C TRP A 3 5.44 10.26 -10.95
N ALA A 4 4.78 9.71 -11.98
CA ALA A 4 3.94 8.52 -11.82
C ALA A 4 4.82 7.27 -11.63
N GLU A 5 5.83 7.10 -12.48
CA GLU A 5 6.79 5.99 -12.36
C GLU A 5 7.57 6.07 -11.04
N ALA A 6 8.04 7.24 -10.62
CA ALA A 6 8.75 7.40 -9.35
C ALA A 6 7.89 7.04 -8.12
N CYS A 7 6.58 7.24 -8.18
CA CYS A 7 5.64 6.82 -7.13
C CYS A 7 5.39 5.30 -7.17
N GLU A 8 5.43 4.65 -8.33
CA GLU A 8 5.18 3.21 -8.45
C GLU A 8 6.29 2.36 -7.83
N TRP A 9 7.55 2.79 -7.92
CA TRP A 9 8.67 1.94 -7.54
C TRP A 9 8.86 1.65 -6.04
N PRO A 10 8.38 2.48 -5.09
CA PRO A 10 8.28 2.08 -3.68
C PRO A 10 6.85 1.77 -3.21
N SER A 11 5.83 1.88 -4.07
CA SER A 11 4.43 1.76 -3.63
C SER A 11 3.69 0.62 -4.31
N LEU A 12 3.06 -0.21 -3.48
CA LEU A 12 2.06 -1.17 -3.90
C LEU A 12 0.71 -0.46 -3.98
N ASN A 13 -0.04 -0.68 -5.07
CA ASN A 13 -1.39 -0.16 -5.23
C ASN A 13 -2.42 -1.30 -5.23
N ALA A 14 -3.44 -1.21 -4.38
CA ALA A 14 -4.52 -2.19 -4.31
C ALA A 14 -5.88 -1.51 -4.21
N ASP A 15 -6.89 -2.04 -4.91
CA ASP A 15 -8.28 -1.62 -4.74
C ASP A 15 -8.83 -2.18 -3.43
N ALA A 16 -9.12 -1.30 -2.48
CA ALA A 16 -9.66 -1.62 -1.16
C ALA A 16 -11.04 -2.29 -1.27
N THR A 17 -11.88 -1.87 -2.22
CA THR A 17 -13.24 -2.38 -2.40
C THR A 17 -13.20 -3.84 -2.84
N ALA A 18 -12.29 -4.19 -3.74
CA ALA A 18 -12.06 -5.56 -4.18
C ALA A 18 -11.57 -6.48 -3.04
N GLN A 19 -10.98 -5.90 -1.98
CA GLN A 19 -10.54 -6.60 -0.78
C GLN A 19 -11.59 -6.56 0.36
N GLY A 20 -12.81 -6.05 0.11
CA GLY A 20 -13.86 -5.93 1.11
C GLY A 20 -13.61 -4.85 2.17
N LEU A 21 -12.68 -3.92 1.92
CA LEU A 21 -12.29 -2.86 2.85
C LEU A 21 -13.03 -1.56 2.54
N SER A 22 -13.51 -0.90 3.60
CA SER A 22 -14.07 0.45 3.49
C SER A 22 -13.07 1.48 4.01
N LEU A 23 -12.75 2.47 3.16
CA LEU A 23 -11.80 3.55 3.45
C LEU A 23 -12.42 4.59 4.41
N THR A 24 -12.56 4.24 5.69
CA THR A 24 -13.06 5.14 6.73
C THR A 24 -12.06 5.22 7.88
N VAL A 25 -12.13 6.31 8.67
CA VAL A 25 -11.28 6.49 9.85
C VAL A 25 -11.51 5.38 10.89
N ALA A 26 -12.75 4.92 11.04
CA ALA A 26 -13.10 3.83 11.96
C ALA A 26 -12.39 2.51 11.62
N ASN A 27 -12.07 2.29 10.35
CA ASN A 27 -11.38 1.07 9.88
C ASN A 27 -9.85 1.22 9.88
N GLY A 28 -9.29 2.29 10.44
CA GLY A 28 -7.86 2.58 10.36
C GLY A 28 -6.96 1.41 10.78
N ARG A 29 -7.32 0.69 11.86
CA ARG A 29 -6.59 -0.51 12.30
C ARG A 29 -6.56 -1.60 11.23
N GLU A 30 -7.71 -1.92 10.65
CA GLU A 30 -7.79 -2.99 9.64
C GLU A 30 -7.08 -2.58 8.35
N LEU A 31 -7.18 -1.31 7.96
CA LEU A 31 -6.45 -0.78 6.80
C LEU A 31 -4.94 -0.89 6.97
N VAL A 32 -4.42 -0.58 8.17
CA VAL A 32 -2.99 -0.77 8.50
C VAL A 32 -2.61 -2.24 8.46
N ARG A 33 -3.38 -3.11 9.15
CA ARG A 33 -3.15 -4.55 9.18
C ARG A 33 -3.05 -5.14 7.77
N VAL A 34 -4.05 -4.87 6.94
CA VAL A 34 -4.05 -5.38 5.56
C VAL A 34 -2.93 -4.75 4.74
N GLY A 35 -2.69 -3.44 4.85
CA GLY A 35 -1.61 -2.76 4.13
C GLY A 35 -0.23 -3.35 4.44
N GLU A 36 0.06 -3.65 5.70
CA GLU A 36 1.31 -4.32 6.10
C GLU A 36 1.38 -5.75 5.57
N MET A 37 0.29 -6.53 5.70
CA MET A 37 0.22 -7.90 5.17
C MET A 37 0.49 -7.95 3.68
N VAL A 38 -0.10 -7.05 2.88
CA VAL A 38 0.14 -7.07 1.44
C VAL A 38 1.56 -6.62 1.12
N LYS A 39 2.13 -5.61 1.80
CA LYS A 39 3.56 -5.26 1.61
C LYS A 39 4.49 -6.45 1.90
N ALA A 40 4.27 -7.14 3.02
CA ALA A 40 5.08 -8.29 3.39
C ALA A 40 4.95 -9.42 2.36
N ALA A 41 3.72 -9.77 1.98
CA ALA A 41 3.45 -10.79 0.97
C ALA A 41 4.07 -10.44 -0.39
N THR A 42 3.96 -9.19 -0.84
CA THR A 42 4.56 -8.75 -2.11
C THR A 42 6.08 -8.84 -2.08
N ARG A 43 6.74 -8.44 -0.97
CA ARG A 43 8.20 -8.58 -0.83
C ARG A 43 8.65 -10.04 -0.89
N GLU A 44 7.88 -10.94 -0.31
CA GLU A 44 8.17 -12.38 -0.28
C GLU A 44 7.92 -13.05 -1.65
N GLN A 45 6.82 -12.70 -2.33
CA GLN A 45 6.36 -13.39 -3.54
C GLN A 45 6.88 -12.75 -4.84
N ALA A 46 7.11 -11.45 -4.84
CA ALA A 46 7.52 -10.66 -6.01
C ALA A 46 8.54 -9.60 -5.60
N PRO A 47 9.76 -10.00 -5.17
CA PRO A 47 10.80 -9.05 -4.81
C PRO A 47 11.15 -8.16 -6.00
N GLN A 48 11.09 -6.84 -5.80
CA GLN A 48 11.44 -5.84 -6.81
C GLN A 48 12.62 -5.00 -6.35
N ILE A 49 13.48 -4.61 -7.29
CA ILE A 49 14.59 -3.69 -7.06
C ILE A 49 14.51 -2.65 -8.18
N HIS A 50 14.62 -1.37 -7.83
CA HIS A 50 14.58 -0.31 -8.83
C HIS A 50 15.82 -0.40 -9.74
N PRO A 51 15.66 -0.41 -11.08
CA PRO A 51 16.77 -0.59 -12.02
C PRO A 51 17.87 0.48 -11.88
N ASP A 52 17.46 1.75 -11.70
CA ASP A 52 18.39 2.88 -11.55
C ASP A 52 18.79 3.21 -10.10
N ASN A 53 18.12 2.61 -9.10
CA ASN A 53 18.41 2.87 -7.69
C ASN A 53 18.34 1.57 -6.87
N PRO A 54 19.43 0.80 -6.83
CA PRO A 54 19.46 -0.50 -6.16
C PRO A 54 19.16 -0.47 -4.65
N TRP A 55 19.18 0.71 -4.02
CA TRP A 55 18.83 0.90 -2.60
C TRP A 55 17.31 0.87 -2.35
N LEU A 56 16.49 1.02 -3.39
CA LEU A 56 15.03 0.90 -3.31
C LEU A 56 14.63 -0.56 -3.55
N ILE A 57 14.34 -1.27 -2.46
CA ILE A 57 14.04 -2.70 -2.46
C ILE A 57 12.61 -2.94 -1.98
N GLY A 58 11.80 -3.52 -2.85
CA GLY A 58 10.40 -3.87 -2.62
C GLY A 58 9.49 -2.66 -2.36
N PRO A 59 8.19 -2.89 -2.16
CA PRO A 59 7.28 -1.83 -1.76
C PRO A 59 7.56 -1.44 -0.31
N THR A 60 7.84 -0.17 -0.04
CA THR A 60 7.91 0.42 1.32
C THR A 60 6.59 1.04 1.74
N ILE A 61 5.70 1.27 0.78
CA ILE A 61 4.42 1.96 0.94
C ILE A 61 3.32 1.05 0.36
N ALA A 62 2.17 0.99 1.04
CA ALA A 62 0.94 0.44 0.47
C ALA A 62 -0.09 1.54 0.31
N LEU A 63 -0.64 1.68 -0.89
CA LEU A 63 -1.75 2.55 -1.23
C LEU A 63 -2.99 1.68 -1.46
N LEU A 64 -3.99 1.87 -0.59
CA LEU A 64 -5.30 1.25 -0.72
C LEU A 64 -6.24 2.29 -1.32
N SER A 65 -6.65 2.10 -2.58
CA SER A 65 -7.53 3.03 -3.32
C SER A 65 -8.98 2.56 -3.32
N GLY A 66 -9.92 3.47 -3.53
CA GLY A 66 -11.33 3.14 -3.63
C GLY A 66 -12.14 4.33 -4.14
N ALA A 67 -13.47 4.17 -4.16
CA ALA A 67 -14.37 5.19 -4.65
C ALA A 67 -14.15 6.56 -3.97
N PRO A 68 -14.26 7.67 -4.72
CA PRO A 68 -14.07 9.00 -4.16
C PRO A 68 -15.14 9.34 -3.11
N SER A 69 -14.77 10.13 -2.10
CA SER A 69 -15.70 10.60 -1.06
C SER A 69 -16.20 12.03 -1.28
N VAL A 70 -15.70 12.72 -2.32
CA VAL A 70 -16.07 14.10 -2.65
C VAL A 70 -16.22 14.27 -4.17
N PRO A 71 -17.07 15.20 -4.67
CA PRO A 71 -17.40 15.30 -6.10
C PRO A 71 -16.24 15.62 -7.06
N HIS A 72 -15.12 16.14 -6.55
CA HIS A 72 -13.97 16.54 -7.36
C HIS A 72 -12.79 15.57 -7.29
N ALA A 73 -12.92 14.46 -6.55
CA ALA A 73 -11.87 13.46 -6.45
C ALA A 73 -12.12 12.33 -7.46
N ASP A 74 -11.06 11.87 -8.11
CA ASP A 74 -11.12 10.68 -8.97
C ASP A 74 -11.20 9.40 -8.11
N LEU A 75 -10.42 9.36 -7.03
CA LEU A 75 -10.35 8.25 -6.08
C LEU A 75 -10.11 8.79 -4.66
N ARG A 76 -10.43 7.97 -3.67
CA ARG A 76 -9.96 8.11 -2.30
C ARG A 76 -8.86 7.07 -2.04
N ASN A 77 -7.91 7.39 -1.17
CA ASN A 77 -6.95 6.41 -0.70
C ASN A 77 -6.71 6.44 0.81
N ALA A 78 -6.12 5.36 1.30
CA ALA A 78 -5.40 5.30 2.56
C ALA A 78 -3.99 4.77 2.28
N VAL A 79 -2.98 5.42 2.84
CA VAL A 79 -1.57 5.07 2.64
C VAL A 79 -1.00 4.52 3.94
N VAL A 80 -0.37 3.35 3.87
CA VAL A 80 0.25 2.69 5.01
C VAL A 80 1.77 2.70 4.84
N VAL A 81 2.43 3.37 5.79
CA VAL A 81 3.89 3.47 5.88
C VAL A 81 4.29 3.02 7.29
N SER A 82 5.24 2.09 7.36
CA SER A 82 5.75 1.50 8.60
C SER A 82 7.26 1.57 8.63
N THR A 83 7.82 1.74 9.81
CA THR A 83 9.28 1.72 10.05
C THR A 83 9.82 0.32 10.33
N GLU A 84 8.95 -0.60 10.77
CA GLU A 84 9.31 -1.98 11.14
C GLU A 84 8.57 -3.00 10.26
N GLY A 85 9.06 -4.24 10.25
CA GLY A 85 8.44 -5.34 9.49
C GLY A 85 7.25 -5.98 10.23
N LEU A 86 6.34 -6.57 9.47
CA LEU A 86 5.21 -7.33 10.00
C LEU A 86 5.66 -8.64 10.68
N ASP A 87 5.18 -8.93 11.89
CA ASP A 87 5.21 -10.29 12.45
C ASP A 87 3.94 -11.03 12.05
N TRP A 88 4.06 -12.00 11.15
CA TRP A 88 2.94 -12.83 10.70
C TRP A 88 2.21 -13.57 11.85
N ARG A 89 2.85 -13.76 13.00
CA ARG A 89 2.25 -14.40 14.18
C ARG A 89 1.44 -13.42 15.04
N ARG A 90 1.62 -12.11 14.83
CA ARG A 90 0.93 -11.01 15.53
C ARG A 90 0.71 -9.84 14.56
N PRO A 91 -0.18 -10.01 13.57
CA PRO A 91 -0.38 -9.00 12.53
C PRO A 91 -1.21 -7.79 12.96
N ASP A 92 -1.75 -7.76 14.18
CA ASP A 92 -2.79 -6.85 14.72
C ASP A 92 -2.32 -5.72 15.66
#